data_AF-A0A7S3WJ64-F1
#
_entry.id   AF-A0A7S3WJ64-F1
#
_cell.length_a   1.000
_cell.length_b   1.000
_cell.length_c   1.000
_cell.angle_alpha   90.00
_cell.angle_beta   90.00
_cell.angle_gamma   90.00
#
_symmetry.space_group_name_H-M   'P 1'
#
loop_
_entity.id
_entity.type
_entity.pdbx_description
1 polymer ?
#
loop_
_entity_poly.entity_id
_entity_poly.type
_entity_poly.pdbx_seq_one_letter_code
_entity_poly.pdbx_strand_id
1 'polypeptide(L)'
;LKVRRGALLTLNCLATNRPAAIRDALAADLLPMLYSETVKKPELVHQVDLGPFKHTVDDGLELRKAAFECMDTLLDTSFDRLEIPSFVARLIDGLSDDHDIRLLCHSMICKLAAAPT
;
A
#
# COMPACT_ATOMS: atom_id res chain seq x y z
N LEU A 1 14.99 3.01 2.84
CA LEU A 1 13.83 3.06 1.90
C LEU A 1 14.00 2.13 0.70
N LYS A 2 15.10 2.20 -0.05
CA LYS A 2 15.32 1.37 -1.27
C LYS A 2 15.14 -0.15 -1.05
N VAL A 3 15.71 -0.71 0.02
CA VAL A 3 15.55 -2.14 0.36
C VAL A 3 14.10 -2.51 0.63
N ARG A 4 13.38 -1.70 1.43
CA ARG A 4 11.96 -1.93 1.73
C ARG A 4 11.11 -1.88 0.46
N ARG A 5 11.36 -0.90 -0.41
CA ARG A 5 10.69 -0.80 -1.71
C ARG A 5 10.98 -2.02 -2.58
N GLY A 6 12.24 -2.47 -2.65
CA GLY A 6 12.61 -3.70 -3.37
C GLY A 6 11.91 -4.95 -2.83
N ALA A 7 11.77 -5.05 -1.51
CA ALA A 7 11.03 -6.14 -0.87
C ALA A 7 9.53 -6.09 -1.20
N LEU A 8 8.90 -4.90 -1.18
CA LEU A 8 7.49 -4.74 -1.57
C LEU A 8 7.25 -5.09 -3.03
N LEU A 9 8.13 -4.64 -3.94
CA LEU A 9 8.03 -5.00 -5.36
C LEU A 9 8.18 -6.50 -5.57
N THR A 10 9.09 -7.13 -4.83
CA THR A 10 9.28 -8.59 -4.87
C THR A 10 8.04 -9.31 -4.35
N LEU A 11 7.48 -8.85 -3.22
CA LEU A 11 6.24 -9.38 -2.66
C LEU A 11 5.09 -9.25 -3.67
N ASN A 12 4.96 -8.09 -4.31
CA ASN A 12 3.95 -7.85 -5.33
C ASN A 12 4.13 -8.82 -6.52
N CYS A 13 5.35 -8.97 -7.02
CA CYS A 13 5.65 -9.95 -8.07
C CYS A 13 5.28 -11.38 -7.65
N LEU A 14 5.52 -11.78 -6.40
CA LEU A 14 5.13 -13.09 -5.89
C LEU A 14 3.61 -13.22 -5.79
N ALA A 15 2.91 -12.20 -5.29
CA ALA A 15 1.46 -12.16 -5.21
C ALA A 15 0.82 -12.31 -6.59
N THR A 16 1.33 -11.61 -7.60
CA THR A 16 0.84 -11.71 -8.99
C THR A 16 1.11 -13.08 -9.60
N ASN A 17 2.36 -13.58 -9.51
CA ASN A 17 2.79 -14.71 -10.34
C ASN A 17 2.70 -16.07 -9.64
N ARG A 18 2.82 -16.09 -8.31
CA ARG A 18 2.83 -17.31 -7.48
C ARG A 18 2.18 -17.04 -6.11
N PRO A 19 0.89 -16.67 -6.04
CA PRO A 19 0.22 -16.31 -4.77
C PRO A 19 0.28 -17.44 -3.74
N ALA A 20 0.27 -18.71 -4.18
CA ALA A 20 0.40 -19.87 -3.30
C ALA A 20 1.70 -19.88 -2.49
N ALA A 21 2.79 -19.28 -2.98
CA ALA A 21 4.09 -19.27 -2.31
C ALA A 21 4.13 -18.36 -1.07
N ILE A 22 3.26 -17.36 -0.99
CA ILE A 22 3.23 -16.39 0.11
C ILE A 22 2.04 -16.59 1.05
N ARG A 23 1.11 -17.50 0.69
CA ARG A 23 -0.21 -17.65 1.31
C ARG A 23 -0.16 -17.94 2.82
N ASP A 24 0.74 -18.81 3.26
CA ASP A 24 0.83 -19.23 4.67
C ASP A 24 1.45 -18.13 5.55
N ALA A 25 2.43 -17.39 5.03
CA ALA A 25 3.08 -16.27 5.71
C ALA A 25 2.27 -14.97 5.65
N LEU A 26 1.23 -14.92 4.80
CA LEU A 26 0.52 -13.69 4.47
C LEU A 26 -0.16 -13.07 5.69
N ALA A 27 -1.02 -13.83 6.37
CA ALA A 27 -1.81 -13.33 7.47
C ALA A 27 -0.99 -13.05 8.75
N ALA A 28 -0.02 -13.93 9.06
CA ALA A 28 0.74 -13.85 10.31
C ALA A 28 1.82 -12.76 10.27
N ASP A 29 2.57 -12.67 9.16
CA ASP A 29 3.81 -11.88 9.13
C ASP A 29 3.74 -10.74 8.10
N LEU A 30 3.31 -11.05 6.88
CA LEU A 30 3.48 -10.12 5.75
C LEU A 30 2.47 -8.98 5.74
N LEU A 31 1.19 -9.21 6.06
CA LEU A 31 0.16 -8.17 6.07
C LEU A 31 0.45 -7.06 7.10
N PRO A 32 0.80 -7.35 8.37
CA PRO A 32 1.18 -6.30 9.31
C PRO A 32 2.36 -5.46 8.83
N MET A 33 3.39 -6.10 8.26
CA MET A 33 4.54 -5.39 7.71
C MET A 33 4.15 -4.52 6.50
N LEU A 34 3.34 -5.04 5.58
CA LEU A 34 2.83 -4.31 4.43
C LEU A 34 2.03 -3.08 4.87
N TYR A 35 1.08 -3.24 5.78
CA TYR A 35 0.27 -2.14 6.31
C TYR A 35 1.09 -1.09 7.05
N SER A 36 2.20 -1.47 7.70
CA SER A 36 3.09 -0.48 8.30
C SER A 36 3.77 0.43 7.28
N GLU A 37 3.93 -0.03 6.03
CA GLU A 37 4.52 0.73 4.94
C GLU A 37 3.50 1.58 4.16
N THR A 38 2.19 1.47 4.45
CA THR A 38 1.16 2.37 3.92
C THR A 38 1.03 3.66 4.73
N VAL A 39 1.66 3.74 5.91
CA VAL A 39 1.54 4.88 6.81
C VAL A 39 2.52 5.98 6.40
N LYS A 40 2.03 7.20 6.28
CA LYS A 40 2.86 8.40 6.06
C LYS A 40 3.77 8.64 7.27
N LYS A 41 5.07 8.70 7.01
CA LYS A 41 6.13 8.86 8.01
C LYS A 41 6.58 10.31 8.05
N PRO A 42 6.20 11.11 9.08
CA PRO A 42 6.53 12.53 9.15
C PRO A 42 8.03 12.81 9.06
N GLU A 43 8.86 11.90 9.56
CA GLU A 43 10.32 11.97 9.50
C GLU A 43 10.90 11.88 8.06
N LEU A 44 10.08 11.48 7.08
CA LEU A 44 10.44 11.45 5.65
C LEU A 44 9.86 12.64 4.87
N VAL A 45 9.19 13.57 5.55
CA VAL A 45 8.55 14.74 4.93
C VAL A 45 9.30 15.99 5.36
N HIS A 46 9.77 16.77 4.38
CA HIS A 46 10.52 17.99 4.64
C HIS A 46 10.14 19.10 3.65
N GLN A 47 10.36 20.36 4.05
CA GLN A 47 10.18 21.50 3.16
C GLN A 47 11.52 21.93 2.58
N VAL A 48 11.57 22.05 1.26
CA VAL A 48 12.68 22.65 0.53
C VAL A 48 12.30 24.09 0.21
N ASP A 49 13.17 25.01 0.63
CA ASP A 49 13.04 26.43 0.33
C ASP A 49 13.61 26.70 -1.06
N LEU A 50 12.78 27.27 -1.93
CA LEU A 50 13.11 27.65 -3.30
C LEU A 50 13.03 29.18 -3.46
N GLY A 51 13.32 29.94 -2.39
CA GLY A 51 13.27 31.39 -2.34
C GLY A 51 11.87 31.89 -1.94
N PRO A 52 11.08 32.49 -2.85
CA PRO A 52 9.70 32.89 -2.53
C PRO A 52 8.74 31.70 -2.43
N PHE A 53 9.17 30.48 -2.80
CA PHE A 53 8.35 29.27 -2.80
C PHE A 53 8.86 28.25 -1.79
N LYS A 54 7.94 27.54 -1.14
CA LYS A 54 8.24 26.36 -0.34
C LYS A 54 7.67 25.12 -1.03
N HIS A 55 8.50 24.11 -1.24
CA HIS A 55 8.06 22.85 -1.81
C HIS A 55 8.15 21.76 -0.74
N THR A 56 7.07 21.02 -0.53
CA THR A 56 7.07 19.88 0.42
C THR A 56 7.50 18.63 -0.34
N VAL A 57 8.58 18.01 0.12
CA VAL A 57 9.11 16.75 -0.40
C VAL A 57 8.73 15.62 0.56
N ASP A 58 8.26 14.52 0.02
CA ASP A 58 7.91 13.29 0.75
C ASP A 58 8.73 12.13 0.20
N ASP A 59 9.87 11.83 0.84
CA ASP A 59 10.77 10.77 0.40
C ASP A 59 10.16 9.36 0.57
N GLY A 60 9.09 9.25 1.36
CA GLY A 60 8.36 8.01 1.60
C GLY A 60 7.28 7.72 0.56
N LEU A 61 6.93 8.67 -0.30
CA LEU A 61 5.78 8.56 -1.20
C LEU A 61 5.85 7.33 -2.10
N GLU A 62 6.98 7.11 -2.78
CA GLU A 62 7.18 5.97 -3.69
C GLU A 62 7.11 4.60 -2.99
N LEU A 63 7.44 4.56 -1.69
CA LEU A 63 7.30 3.36 -0.89
C LEU A 63 5.83 3.08 -0.57
N ARG A 64 5.06 4.12 -0.21
CA ARG A 64 3.62 4.01 0.06
C ARG A 64 2.85 3.60 -1.19
N LYS A 65 3.16 4.19 -2.35
CA LYS A 65 2.58 3.77 -3.65
C LYS A 65 2.77 2.27 -3.89
N ALA A 66 4.00 1.78 -3.75
CA ALA A 66 4.30 0.36 -3.91
C ALA A 66 3.56 -0.53 -2.89
N ALA A 67 3.34 -0.05 -1.66
CA ALA A 67 2.57 -0.78 -0.66
C ALA A 67 1.09 -0.91 -1.06
N PHE A 68 0.46 0.18 -1.49
CA PHE A 68 -0.94 0.16 -1.95
C PHE A 68 -1.12 -0.64 -3.26
N GLU A 69 -0.16 -0.61 -4.18
CA GLU A 69 -0.17 -1.47 -5.38
C GLU A 69 -0.12 -2.96 -5.01
N CYS A 70 0.68 -3.31 -4.01
CA CYS A 70 0.73 -4.67 -3.48
C CYS A 70 -0.59 -5.06 -2.81
N MET A 71 -1.25 -4.14 -2.11
CA MET A 71 -2.58 -4.38 -1.54
C MET A 71 -3.63 -4.65 -2.62
N ASP A 72 -3.64 -3.88 -3.71
CA ASP A 72 -4.57 -4.09 -4.83
C ASP A 72 -4.36 -5.46 -5.49
N THR A 73 -3.10 -5.87 -5.67
CA THR A 73 -2.78 -7.20 -6.20
C THR A 73 -3.22 -8.32 -5.25
N LEU A 74 -3.04 -8.15 -3.94
CA LEU A 74 -3.49 -9.12 -2.94
C LEU A 74 -5.01 -9.22 -2.87
N LEU A 75 -5.72 -8.11 -3.10
CA LEU A 75 -7.18 -8.09 -3.20
C LEU A 75 -7.68 -9.01 -4.33
N ASP A 76 -7.00 -8.98 -5.48
CA ASP A 76 -7.38 -9.79 -6.64
C ASP A 76 -6.93 -11.27 -6.50
N THR A 77 -5.80 -11.54 -5.84
CA THR A 77 -5.15 -12.86 -5.86
C THR A 77 -5.32 -13.70 -4.60
N SER A 78 -5.56 -13.06 -3.45
CA SER A 78 -5.48 -13.68 -2.12
C SER A 78 -6.57 -13.16 -1.17
N PHE A 79 -7.76 -12.83 -1.69
CA PHE A 79 -8.88 -12.29 -0.93
C PHE A 79 -9.24 -13.12 0.31
N ASP A 80 -9.19 -14.46 0.21
CA ASP A 80 -9.51 -15.40 1.30
C ASP A 80 -8.59 -15.26 2.53
N ARG A 81 -7.48 -14.54 2.39
CA ARG A 81 -6.47 -14.34 3.44
C ARG A 81 -6.44 -12.92 4.00
N LEU A 82 -7.28 -12.03 3.48
CA LEU A 82 -7.33 -10.66 3.94
C LEU A 82 -8.28 -10.52 5.13
N GLU A 83 -7.79 -9.90 6.19
CA GLU A 83 -8.65 -9.42 7.27
C GLU A 83 -9.33 -8.10 6.82
N ILE A 84 -10.56 -8.22 6.30
CA ILE A 84 -11.26 -7.11 5.63
C ILE A 84 -11.34 -5.82 6.46
N PRO A 85 -11.66 -5.85 7.79
CA PRO A 85 -11.66 -4.62 8.60
C PRO A 85 -10.32 -3.87 8.59
N SER A 86 -9.21 -4.58 8.80
CA SER A 86 -7.87 -4.00 8.79
C SER A 86 -7.47 -3.51 7.39
N PHE A 87 -7.83 -4.25 6.34
CA PHE A 87 -7.59 -3.85 4.96
C PHE A 87 -8.33 -2.55 4.62
N VAL A 88 -9.64 -2.47 4.93
CA VAL A 88 -10.47 -1.29 4.68
C VAL A 88 -10.00 -0.09 5.49
N ALA A 89 -9.56 -0.27 6.75
CA ALA A 89 -8.99 0.82 7.55
C ALA A 89 -7.79 1.47 6.83
N ARG A 90 -6.91 0.67 6.22
CA ARG A 90 -5.79 1.18 5.43
C ARG A 90 -6.22 1.89 4.15
N LEU A 91 -7.28 1.43 3.48
CA LEU A 91 -7.84 2.14 2.32
C LEU A 91 -8.40 3.51 2.69
N ILE A 92 -9.12 3.59 3.82
CA ILE A 92 -9.68 4.85 4.33
C ILE A 92 -8.55 5.85 4.62
N ASP A 93 -7.47 5.39 5.26
CA ASP A 93 -6.28 6.21 5.50
C ASP A 93 -5.69 6.73 4.18
N GLY A 94 -5.60 5.86 3.16
CA GLY A 94 -5.08 6.19 1.83
C GLY A 94 -5.93 7.17 1.02
N LEU A 95 -7.23 7.32 1.31
CA LEU A 95 -8.09 8.32 0.66
C LEU A 95 -7.65 9.77 0.95
N SER A 96 -6.93 9.99 2.06
CA SER A 96 -6.42 11.32 2.44
C SER A 96 -4.96 11.55 2.01
N ASP A 97 -4.33 10.61 1.30
CA ASP A 97 -2.93 10.70 0.84
C ASP A 97 -2.82 11.38 -0.54
N ASP A 98 -1.64 11.25 -1.15
CA ASP A 98 -1.30 11.68 -2.51
C ASP A 98 -2.34 11.23 -3.55
N HIS A 99 -2.44 11.99 -4.64
CA HIS A 99 -3.47 11.81 -5.66
C HIS A 99 -3.52 10.38 -6.22
N ASP A 100 -2.36 9.80 -6.55
CA ASP A 100 -2.30 8.46 -7.14
C ASP A 100 -2.74 7.38 -6.15
N ILE A 101 -2.32 7.50 -4.88
CA ILE A 101 -2.72 6.58 -3.80
C ILE A 101 -4.23 6.66 -3.59
N ARG A 102 -4.80 7.88 -3.58
CA ARG A 102 -6.23 8.11 -3.42
C ARG A 102 -7.05 7.45 -4.53
N LEU A 103 -6.63 7.60 -5.78
CA LEU A 103 -7.29 6.96 -6.91
C LEU A 103 -7.23 5.43 -6.81
N LEU A 104 -6.08 4.88 -6.41
CA LEU A 104 -5.92 3.45 -6.22
C LEU A 104 -6.81 2.91 -5.08
N CYS A 105 -6.88 3.63 -3.95
CA CYS A 105 -7.78 3.27 -2.85
C CYS A 105 -9.25 3.31 -3.26
N HIS A 106 -9.67 4.32 -4.02
CA HIS A 106 -11.03 4.39 -4.56
C HIS A 106 -11.34 3.16 -5.44
N SER A 107 -10.42 2.77 -6.32
CA SER A 107 -10.56 1.58 -7.17
C SER A 107 -10.75 0.30 -6.34
N MET A 108 -9.90 0.09 -5.32
CA MET A 108 -10.01 -1.06 -4.41
C MET A 108 -11.33 -1.08 -3.63
N ILE A 109 -11.83 0.08 -3.18
CA ILE A 109 -13.14 0.18 -2.50
C ILE A 109 -14.26 -0.22 -3.46
N CYS A 110 -14.23 0.24 -4.71
CA CYS A 110 -15.21 -0.18 -5.72
C CYS A 110 -15.16 -1.70 -5.97
N LYS A 111 -13.97 -2.30 -6.06
CA LYS A 111 -13.80 -3.75 -6.20
C LYS A 111 -14.41 -4.49 -5.00
N LEU A 112 -14.14 -4.04 -3.78
CA LEU A 112 -14.69 -4.61 -2.55
C LEU A 112 -16.22 -4.52 -2.50
N ALA A 113 -16.79 -3.38 -2.89
CA ALA A 113 -18.24 -3.19 -2.91
C ALA A 113 -18.95 -4.07 -3.96
N ALA A 114 -18.24 -4.43 -5.04
CA ALA A 114 -18.75 -5.30 -6.09
C ALA A 114 -18.51 -6.80 -5.81
N ALA A 115 -17.71 -7.15 -4.79
CA ALA A 115 -17.41 -8.53 -4.46
C ALA A 115 -18.69 -9.26 -3.98
N PRO A 116 -19.00 -10.46 -4.50
CA PRO A 116 -20.16 -11.22 -4.04
C PRO A 116 -19.98 -11.61 -2.56
N THR A 117 -20.99 -11.28 -1.75
CA THR A 117 -21.09 -11.61 -0.32
C THR A 117 -21.29 -13.09 -0.07
#